data_AF-A0AB73G334-F1
#
_entry.id   AF-A0AB73G334-F1
#
_cell.length_a   1.000
_cell.length_b   1.000
_cell.length_c   1.000
_cell.angle_alpha   90.00
_cell.angle_beta   90.00
_cell.angle_gamma   90.00
#
_symmetry.space_group_name_H-M   'P 1'
#
loop_
_entity.id
_entity.type
_entity.pdbx_description
1 polymer ?
#
loop_
_entity_poly.entity_id
_entity_poly.type
_entity_poly.pdbx_seq_one_letter_code
_entity_poly.pdbx_strand_id
1 'polypeptide(L)' 'MKEKTMSGIKLSFGEEAFMRAVLEEAGPAKAGRRVPFNHMEGRTVSGLAKKGFVVRLDGEVEITDVGAAWLATVRT' A
#
# COMPACT_ATOMS: atom_id res chain seq x y z
N MET A 1 -12.96 12.52 -21.29
CA MET A 1 -11.86 12.17 -20.37
C MET A 1 -12.03 10.68 -20.07
N LYS A 2 -11.05 9.81 -20.36
CA LYS A 2 -11.21 8.36 -20.14
C LYS A 2 -11.07 8.07 -18.65
N GLU A 3 -12.17 7.63 -18.03
CA GLU A 3 -12.17 6.97 -16.73
C GLU A 3 -11.28 5.73 -16.83
N LYS A 4 -10.07 5.82 -16.29
CA LYS A 4 -9.19 4.67 -16.14
C LYS A 4 -9.67 3.94 -14.90
N THR A 5 -10.54 2.95 -15.08
CA THR A 5 -10.89 2.01 -14.02
C THR A 5 -9.61 1.53 -13.35
N MET A 6 -9.46 1.77 -12.04
CA MET A 6 -8.30 1.37 -11.21
C MET A 6 -8.13 -0.16 -11.09
N SER A 7 -8.71 -0.96 -11.99
CA SER A 7 -8.77 -2.42 -11.92
C SER A 7 -7.52 -3.12 -12.47
N GLY A 8 -6.34 -2.49 -12.46
CA GLY A 8 -5.22 -2.96 -13.31
C GLY A 8 -3.82 -3.01 -12.71
N ILE A 9 -3.57 -2.47 -11.51
CA ILE A 9 -2.20 -2.45 -10.98
C ILE A 9 -1.94 -3.75 -10.20
N LYS A 10 -1.23 -4.68 -10.84
CA LYS A 10 -0.83 -5.95 -10.23
C LYS A 10 0.28 -5.70 -9.18
N LEU A 11 0.01 -6.08 -7.94
CA LEU A 11 1.03 -6.18 -6.91
C LEU A 11 1.82 -7.48 -7.10
N SER A 12 3.12 -7.43 -6.82
CA SER A 12 3.94 -8.61 -6.64
C SER A 12 3.61 -9.28 -5.30
N PHE A 13 4.04 -10.52 -5.12
CA PHE A 13 3.81 -11.26 -3.87
C PHE A 13 4.27 -10.49 -2.63
N GLY A 14 5.47 -9.89 -2.66
CA GLY A 14 5.99 -9.12 -1.53
C GLY A 14 5.20 -7.84 -1.24
N GLU A 15 4.72 -7.15 -2.29
CA GLU A 15 3.91 -5.93 -2.15
C GLU A 15 2.52 -6.24 -1.60
N GLU A 16 1.91 -7.34 -2.05
CA GLU A 16 0.64 -7.81 -1.52
C GLU A 16 0.77 -8.25 -0.05
N ALA A 17 1.82 -9.02 0.27
CA ALA A 17 2.09 -9.46 1.63
C ALA A 17 2.29 -8.28 2.58
N PHE A 18 3.03 -7.25 2.17
CA PHE A 18 3.20 -6.03 2.96
C PHE A 18 1.86 -5.33 3.21
N MET A 19 1.05 -5.11 2.18
CA MET A 19 -0.25 -4.43 2.35
C MET A 19 -1.22 -5.24 3.24
N ARG A 20 -1.17 -6.58 3.18
CA ARG A 20 -1.93 -7.44 4.10
C ARG A 20 -1.43 -7.35 5.54
N ALA A 21 -0.12 -7.33 5.76
CA ALA A 21 0.46 -7.10 7.09
C ALA A 21 0.03 -5.73 7.65
N VAL A 22 -0.01 -4.68 6.81
CA VAL A 22 -0.58 -3.38 7.20
C VAL A 22 -2.04 -3.50 7.65
N LEU A 23 -2.86 -4.29 6.94
CA LEU A 23 -4.26 -4.51 7.31
C LEU A 23 -4.41 -5.24 8.66
N GLU A 24 -3.55 -6.24 8.91
CA GLU A 24 -3.53 -7.00 10.15
C GLU A 24 -3.09 -6.14 11.34
N GLU A 25 -2.07 -5.30 11.17
CA GLU A 25 -1.51 -4.49 12.25
C GLU A 25 -2.31 -3.21 12.52
N ALA A 26 -2.72 -2.49 11.47
CA ALA A 26 -3.37 -1.19 11.59
C ALA A 26 -4.90 -1.26 11.45
N GLY A 27 -5.47 -2.42 11.12
CA GLY A 27 -6.87 -2.56 10.74
C GLY A 27 -7.17 -1.88 9.40
N PRO A 28 -8.45 -1.59 9.08
CA PRO A 28 -8.85 -0.88 7.87
C PRO A 28 -8.20 0.51 7.82
N ALA A 29 -7.02 0.61 7.20
CA ALA A 29 -6.24 1.83 7.18
C ALA A 29 -6.83 2.83 6.18
N LYS A 30 -7.01 4.07 6.63
CA LYS A 30 -7.42 5.21 5.79
C LYS A 30 -6.19 5.84 5.14
N ALA A 31 -6.40 6.59 4.06
CA ALA A 31 -5.38 7.45 3.49
C ALA A 31 -4.82 8.42 4.56
N GLY A 32 -3.53 8.73 4.46
CA GLY A 32 -2.79 9.53 5.45
C GLY A 32 -2.32 8.72 6.67
N ARG A 33 -2.70 7.45 6.82
CA ARG A 33 -2.17 6.59 7.88
C ARG A 33 -0.70 6.29 7.63
N ARG A 34 0.13 6.45 8.66
CA ARG A 34 1.53 6.06 8.64
C ARG A 34 1.75 4.68 9.23
N VAL A 35 2.64 3.92 8.60
CA VAL A 35 3.01 2.56 8.97
C VAL A 35 4.53 2.43 8.91
N PRO A 36 5.19 1.98 9.98
CA PRO A 36 6.63 1.77 9.95
C PRO A 36 7.00 0.63 9.00
N PHE A 37 8.20 0.67 8.43
CA PHE A 37 8.75 -0.45 7.67
C PHE A 37 10.24 -0.61 7.97
N ASN A 38 10.72 -1.85 7.89
CA ASN A 38 12.13 -2.16 8.14
C ASN A 38 12.97 -2.11 6.84
N HIS A 39 14.29 -2.14 6.98
CA HIS A 39 15.20 -2.03 5.84
C HIS A 39 15.01 -3.14 4.78
N MET A 40 14.60 -4.35 5.18
CA MET A 40 14.37 -5.45 4.24
C MET A 40 13.14 -5.23 3.36
N GLU A 41 12.18 -4.43 3.82
CA GLU A 41 10.97 -4.08 3.09
C GLU A 41 11.19 -2.92 2.12
N GLY A 42 12.37 -2.29 2.11
CA GLY A 42 12.66 -1.11 1.31
C GLY A 42 12.43 -1.30 -0.20
N ARG A 43 12.69 -2.50 -0.74
CA ARG A 43 12.39 -2.82 -2.15
C ARG A 43 10.89 -2.87 -2.42
N THR A 44 10.15 -3.52 -1.54
CA THR A 44 8.69 -3.66 -1.59
C THR A 44 8.02 -2.30 -1.50
N VAL A 45 8.39 -1.50 -0.51
CA VAL A 45 7.90 -0.13 -0.30
C VAL A 45 8.18 0.74 -1.52
N SER A 46 9.37 0.63 -2.11
CA SER A 46 9.70 1.39 -3.32
C SER A 46 8.83 0.99 -4.52
N GLY A 47 8.45 -0.29 -4.62
CA GLY A 47 7.51 -0.78 -5.64
C GLY A 47 6.10 -0.23 -5.45
N LEU A 48 5.58 -0.30 -4.22
CA LEU A 48 4.27 0.27 -3.85
C LEU A 48 4.21 1.78 -4.08
N ALA A 49 5.28 2.50 -3.75
CA ALA A 49 5.37 3.94 -3.96
C ALA A 49 5.33 4.30 -5.45
N LYS A 50 6.09 3.59 -6.30
CA LYS A 50 6.03 3.77 -7.76
C LYS A 50 4.65 3.48 -8.34
N LYS A 51 3.89 2.60 -7.71
CA LYS A 51 2.53 2.23 -8.09
C LYS A 51 1.46 3.16 -7.48
N GLY A 52 1.87 4.08 -6.61
CA GLY A 52 0.99 5.06 -5.98
C GLY A 52 0.17 4.55 -4.79
N PHE A 53 0.48 3.38 -4.24
CA PHE A 53 -0.25 2.80 -3.10
C PHE A 53 0.17 3.43 -1.76
N VAL A 54 1.42 3.87 -1.68
CA VAL A 54 1.99 4.51 -0.51
C VAL A 54 2.90 5.67 -0.91
N VAL A 55 3.17 6.57 0.02
CA VAL A 55 4.26 7.54 -0.07
C VAL A 55 5.34 7.09 0.91
N ARG A 56 6.58 6.95 0.44
CA ARG A 56 7.71 6.60 1.31
C ARG A 56 8.16 7.83 2.09
N LEU A 57 8.22 7.68 3.40
CA LEU A 57 8.81 8.62 4.35
C LEU A 57 10.05 7.97 4.98
N ASP A 58 10.77 8.71 5.83
CA ASP A 58 11.95 8.17 6.51
C ASP A 58 11.52 7.17 7.60
N GLY A 59 11.79 5.88 7.38
CA GLY A 59 11.39 4.78 8.27
C GLY A 59 9.90 4.41 8.25
N GLU A 60 9.06 5.15 7.54
CA GLU A 60 7.60 4.93 7.49
C GLU A 60 7.07 5.02 6.05
N VAL A 61 5.86 4.51 5.85
CA VAL A 61 5.06 4.76 4.65
C VAL A 61 3.74 5.40 5.03
N GLU A 62 3.29 6.36 4.23
CA GLU A 62 1.94 6.90 4.33
C GLU A 62 1.04 6.23 3.29
N ILE A 63 -0.09 5.68 3.72
CA ILE A 63 -1.08 5.06 2.84
C ILE A 63 -1.77 6.14 2.00
N THR A 64 -1.83 5.96 0.68
CA THR A 64 -2.57 6.87 -0.21
C THR A 64 -4.04 6.45 -0.33
N ASP A 65 -4.84 7.25 -1.03
CA ASP A 65 -6.21 6.87 -1.39
C ASP A 65 -6.27 5.57 -2.20
N VAL A 66 -5.28 5.34 -3.07
CA VAL A 66 -5.19 4.10 -3.86
C VAL A 66 -4.88 2.91 -2.96
N GLY A 67 -3.94 3.07 -2.03
CA GLY A 67 -3.61 2.04 -1.04
C GLY A 67 -4.80 1.70 -0.15
N ALA A 68 -5.49 2.72 0.36
CA ALA A 68 -6.68 2.55 1.20
C ALA A 68 -7.83 1.88 0.44
N ALA A 69 -8.09 2.29 -0.81
CA ALA A 69 -9.09 1.65 -1.66
C ALA A 69 -8.75 0.17 -1.90
N TRP A 70 -7.48 -0.16 -2.15
CA TRP A 70 -7.06 -1.54 -2.31
C TRP A 70 -7.27 -2.35 -1.02
N LEU A 71 -6.85 -1.83 0.14
CA LEU A 71 -7.05 -2.49 1.44
C LEU A 71 -8.54 -2.79 1.70
N ALA A 72 -9.44 -1.89 1.31
CA ALA A 72 -10.88 -2.10 1.44
C ALA A 72 -11.44 -3.22 0.52
N THR A 73 -10.75 -3.57 -0.58
CA THR A 73 -11.14 -4.70 -1.44
C THR A 73 -10.69 -6.05 -0.90
N VAL A 74 -9.68 -6.05 -0.03
CA VAL A 74 -9.10 -7.28 0.51
C VAL A 74 -9.89 -7.68 1.75
N ARG A 75 -10.66 -8.76 1.63
CA ARG A 75 -11.31 -9.40 2.77
C ARG A 75 -10.24 -10.15 3.57
N THR A 76 -10.11 -9.82 4.85
CA THR A 76 -9.38 -10.60 5.87
C THR A 76 -10.03 -11.96 6.07
#